data_AF-A0A0X8F7F0-F1
#
_entry.id   AF-A0A0X8F7F0-F1
#
_cell.length_a   1.000
_cell.length_b   1.000
_cell.length_c   1.000
_cell.angle_alpha   90.00
_cell.angle_beta   90.00
_cell.angle_gamma   90.00
#
_symmetry.space_group_name_H-M   'P 1'
#
loop_
_entity.id
_entity.type
_entity.pdbx_description
1 polymer ?
#
loop_
_entity_poly.entity_id
_entity_poly.type
_entity_poly.pdbx_seq_one_letter_code
_entity_poly.pdbx_strand_id
1 'polypeptide(L)'
;MEISKTNEVNQLFDFYGDLLTPKQREYIEMYYRDDYSLGEIAEYSQVSRQAVYDNIRRTEKILKHYEKILHLKKYYQLRNERGEELLRYFDTQYPTDTYLKKTLTELLLIEDSKD
;
A
#
# COMPACT_ATOMS: atom_id res chain seq x y z
N MET A 1 2.52 -5.17 -19.84
CA MET A 1 3.22 -4.13 -19.04
C MET A 1 2.30 -3.44 -18.03
N GLU A 2 1.10 -3.96 -17.72
CA GLU A 2 0.09 -3.23 -16.93
C GLU A 2 -0.08 -3.72 -15.48
N ILE A 3 -0.06 -5.03 -15.21
CA ILE A 3 -0.35 -5.57 -13.86
C ILE A 3 0.66 -5.10 -12.80
N SER A 4 1.95 -5.05 -13.14
CA SER A 4 3.00 -4.67 -12.18
C SER A 4 2.91 -3.20 -11.74
N LYS A 5 2.42 -2.31 -12.62
CA LYS A 5 2.29 -0.88 -12.30
C LYS A 5 1.05 -0.62 -11.45
N THR A 6 -0.04 -1.34 -11.74
CA THR A 6 -1.27 -1.35 -10.93
C THR A 6 -0.99 -1.82 -9.51
N ASN A 7 -0.27 -2.92 -9.34
CA ASN A 7 0.08 -3.43 -8.01
C ASN A 7 0.99 -2.47 -7.23
N GLU A 8 1.93 -1.80 -7.90
CA GLU A 8 2.80 -0.81 -7.24
C GLU A 8 2.00 0.37 -6.70
N VAL A 9 1.11 0.94 -7.52
CA VAL A 9 0.30 2.11 -7.11
C VAL A 9 -0.68 1.73 -6.01
N ASN A 10 -1.29 0.54 -6.06
CA ASN A 10 -2.18 0.06 -5.01
C ASN A 10 -1.48 -0.03 -3.66
N GLN A 11 -0.29 -0.62 -3.61
CA GLN A 11 0.50 -0.68 -2.38
C GLN A 11 0.86 0.71 -1.86
N LEU A 12 1.31 1.60 -2.74
CA LEU A 12 1.63 2.98 -2.32
C LEU A 12 0.38 3.72 -1.81
N PHE A 13 -0.78 3.47 -2.40
CA PHE A 13 -2.04 4.02 -1.93
C PHE A 13 -2.42 3.49 -0.55
N ASP A 14 -2.19 2.21 -0.24
CA ASP A 14 -2.41 1.68 1.12
C ASP A 14 -1.56 2.41 2.16
N PHE A 15 -0.33 2.81 1.83
CA PHE A 15 0.55 3.54 2.75
C PHE A 15 0.24 5.03 2.84
N TYR A 16 -0.13 5.67 1.73
CA TYR A 16 -0.13 7.13 1.60
C TYR A 16 -1.46 7.75 1.17
N GLY A 17 -2.52 6.95 1.00
CA GLY A 17 -3.84 7.41 0.54
C GLY A 17 -4.46 8.49 1.42
N ASP A 18 -4.21 8.45 2.73
CA ASP A 18 -4.69 9.45 3.69
C ASP A 18 -3.99 10.82 3.56
N LEU A 19 -2.85 10.89 2.86
CA LEU A 19 -2.12 12.13 2.59
C LEU A 19 -2.56 12.81 1.30
N LEU A 20 -3.49 12.20 0.55
CA LEU A 20 -4.03 12.74 -0.68
C LEU A 20 -5.18 13.70 -0.39
N THR A 21 -5.40 14.65 -1.30
CA THR A 21 -6.64 15.44 -1.27
C THR A 21 -7.84 14.53 -1.59
N PRO A 22 -9.06 14.86 -1.13
CA PRO A 22 -10.23 14.00 -1.33
C PRO A 22 -10.44 13.58 -2.79
N LYS A 23 -10.29 14.52 -3.73
CA LYS A 23 -10.46 14.27 -5.17
C LYS A 23 -9.37 13.39 -5.78
N GLN A 24 -8.14 13.47 -5.25
CA GLN A 24 -7.05 12.59 -5.68
C GLN A 24 -7.25 11.16 -5.18
N ARG A 25 -7.71 11.02 -3.93
CA ARG A 25 -8.03 9.73 -3.32
C ARG A 25 -9.16 9.05 -4.08
N GLU A 26 -10.28 9.74 -4.25
CA GLU A 26 -11.48 9.25 -4.94
C GLU A 26 -11.15 8.72 -6.34
N TYR A 27 -10.39 9.48 -7.14
CA TYR A 27 -10.07 9.07 -8.51
C TYR A 27 -9.12 7.88 -8.57
N ILE A 28 -8.17 7.78 -7.63
CA ILE A 28 -7.27 6.63 -7.54
C ILE A 28 -8.03 5.39 -7.06
N GLU A 29 -8.92 5.54 -6.09
CA GLU A 29 -9.76 4.46 -5.55
C GLU A 29 -10.67 3.90 -6.65
N MET A 30 -11.45 4.75 -7.31
CA MET A 30 -12.29 4.32 -8.43
C MET A 30 -11.50 3.59 -9.52
N TYR A 31 -10.32 4.09 -9.88
CA TYR A 31 -9.53 3.53 -10.98
C TYR A 31 -8.75 2.25 -10.61
N TYR A 32 -8.16 2.19 -9.41
CA TYR A 32 -7.24 1.12 -9.02
C TYR A 32 -7.86 0.07 -8.07
N ARG A 33 -9.01 0.38 -7.42
CA ARG A 33 -9.72 -0.50 -6.49
C ARG A 33 -11.08 -0.94 -7.02
N ASP A 34 -11.82 -0.02 -7.63
CA ASP A 34 -13.18 -0.30 -8.11
C ASP A 34 -13.25 -0.63 -9.60
N ASP A 35 -12.11 -0.67 -10.30
CA ASP A 35 -11.96 -0.98 -11.73
C ASP A 35 -12.77 -0.07 -12.68
N TYR A 36 -13.08 1.16 -12.27
CA TYR A 36 -13.71 2.14 -13.15
C TYR A 36 -12.75 2.56 -14.27
N SER A 37 -13.27 2.69 -15.49
CA SER A 37 -12.57 3.33 -16.58
C SER A 37 -12.51 4.85 -16.41
N LEU A 38 -11.54 5.49 -17.08
CA LEU A 38 -11.43 6.96 -17.10
C LEU A 38 -12.70 7.66 -17.63
N GLY A 39 -13.48 6.96 -18.47
CA GLY A 39 -14.74 7.48 -18.99
C GLY A 39 -15.84 7.48 -17.92
N GLU A 40 -15.97 6.37 -17.19
CA GLU A 40 -16.95 6.24 -16.11
C GLU A 40 -16.67 7.23 -14.98
N ILE A 41 -15.40 7.42 -14.60
CA ILE A 41 -15.02 8.44 -13.60
C ILE A 41 -15.33 9.85 -14.10
N ALA A 42 -15.09 10.12 -15.38
CA ALA A 42 -15.35 11.43 -15.97
C ALA A 42 -16.83 11.77 -16.01
N GLU A 43 -17.68 10.79 -16.34
CA GLU A 43 -19.13 10.92 -16.31
C GLU A 43 -19.64 11.12 -14.88
N TYR A 44 -19.22 10.26 -13.95
CA TYR A 44 -19.56 10.35 -12.53
C TYR A 44 -19.19 11.72 -11.94
N SER A 45 -17.98 12.22 -12.24
CA SER A 45 -17.44 13.46 -11.70
C SER A 45 -17.79 14.71 -12.51
N GLN A 46 -18.55 14.56 -13.62
CA GLN A 46 -18.90 15.63 -14.56
C GLN A 46 -17.69 16.47 -15.05
N VAL A 47 -16.58 15.79 -15.36
CA VAL A 47 -15.36 16.41 -15.90
C VAL A 47 -14.96 15.77 -17.21
N SER A 48 -13.94 16.31 -17.89
CA SER A 48 -13.40 15.65 -19.08
C SER A 48 -12.59 14.40 -18.71
N ARG A 49 -12.59 13.40 -19.60
CA ARG A 49 -11.72 12.21 -19.49
C ARG A 49 -10.24 12.57 -19.35
N GLN A 50 -9.81 13.66 -20.00
CA GLN A 50 -8.45 14.17 -19.89
C GLN A 50 -8.14 14.68 -18.48
N ALA A 51 -9.08 15.39 -17.83
CA ALA A 51 -8.90 15.87 -16.47
C ALA A 51 -8.75 14.72 -15.45
N VAL A 52 -9.50 13.63 -15.64
CA VAL A 52 -9.33 12.40 -14.83
C VAL A 52 -7.95 11.78 -15.05
N TYR A 53 -7.55 11.59 -16.31
CA TYR A 53 -6.25 11.04 -16.66
C TYR A 53 -5.08 11.83 -16.04
N ASP A 54 -5.12 13.15 -16.19
CA ASP A 54 -4.07 14.04 -15.68
C ASP A 54 -4.01 14.02 -14.15
N ASN A 55 -5.16 13.92 -13.48
CA ASN A 55 -5.22 13.79 -12.03
C ASN A 55 -4.59 12.47 -11.58
N ILE A 56 -5.02 11.33 -12.12
CA ILE A 56 -4.46 10.01 -11.77
C ILE A 56 -2.95 9.99 -11.98
N ARG A 57 -2.46 10.46 -13.13
CA ARG A 57 -1.01 10.52 -13.44
C ARG A 57 -0.23 11.42 -12.48
N ARG A 58 -0.83 12.52 -12.03
CA ARG A 58 -0.21 13.40 -11.02
C ARG A 58 -0.18 12.72 -9.65
N THR A 59 -1.27 12.08 -9.26
CA THR A 59 -1.39 11.39 -7.98
C THR A 59 -0.42 10.21 -7.88
N GLU A 60 -0.23 9.43 -8.96
CA GLU A 60 0.82 8.40 -9.02
C GLU A 60 2.22 8.97 -8.71
N LYS A 61 2.55 10.15 -9.22
CA LYS A 61 3.84 10.81 -8.96
C LYS A 61 3.95 11.27 -7.51
N ILE A 62 2.85 11.76 -6.92
CA ILE A 62 2.79 12.16 -5.52
C ILE A 62 3.02 10.95 -4.60
N LEU A 63 2.34 9.83 -4.85
CA LEU A 63 2.51 8.59 -4.10
C LEU A 63 3.96 8.08 -4.16
N LYS A 64 4.58 8.07 -5.35
CA LYS A 64 5.99 7.71 -5.52
C LYS A 64 6.93 8.70 -4.81
N HIS A 65 6.58 9.98 -4.77
CA HIS A 65 7.35 11.00 -4.06
C HIS A 65 7.29 10.80 -2.55
N TYR A 66 6.11 10.50 -2.01
CA TYR A 66 5.96 10.15 -0.60
C TYR A 66 6.82 8.94 -0.23
N GLU A 67 6.81 7.86 -1.04
CA GLU A 67 7.71 6.73 -0.79
C GLU A 67 9.20 7.11 -0.83
N LYS A 68 9.58 8.02 -1.74
CA LYS A 68 10.97 8.48 -1.84
C LYS A 68 11.45 9.22 -0.59
N ILE A 69 10.56 9.87 0.15
CA ILE A 69 10.96 10.69 1.32
C ILE A 69 10.57 10.05 2.66
N LEU A 70 9.54 9.21 2.70
CA LEU A 70 9.02 8.58 3.92
C LEU A 70 9.41 7.11 4.06
N HIS A 71 9.61 6.41 2.95
CA HIS A 71 10.06 5.01 2.91
C HIS A 71 9.19 4.01 3.71
N LEU A 72 7.91 4.30 3.94
CA LEU A 72 7.04 3.46 4.78
C LEU A 72 6.89 2.06 4.19
N LYS A 73 6.65 1.94 2.88
CA LYS A 73 6.57 0.63 2.23
C LYS A 73 7.88 -0.13 2.36
N LYS A 74 9.01 0.54 2.09
CA LYS A 74 10.34 -0.08 2.20
C LYS A 74 10.61 -0.61 3.61
N TYR A 75 10.33 0.18 4.65
CA TYR A 75 10.55 -0.25 6.03
C TYR A 75 9.59 -1.36 6.44
N TYR A 76 8.34 -1.32 5.98
CA TYR A 76 7.37 -2.41 6.16
C TYR A 76 7.91 -3.72 5.58
N GLN A 77 8.36 -3.70 4.32
CA GLN A 77 8.93 -4.88 3.66
C GLN A 77 10.15 -5.43 4.40
N LEU A 78 11.09 -4.55 4.77
CA LEU A 78 12.30 -4.96 5.47
C LEU A 78 12.00 -5.58 6.84
N ARG A 79 11.05 -5.02 7.57
CA ARG A 79 10.65 -5.57 8.87
C ARG A 79 9.98 -6.93 8.70
N ASN A 80 9.11 -7.11 7.71
CA ASN A 80 8.48 -8.40 7.46
C ASN A 80 9.52 -9.47 7.09
N GLU A 81 10.46 -9.13 6.19
CA GLU A 81 11.57 -10.03 5.82
C GLU A 81 12.40 -10.45 7.04
N ARG A 82 12.74 -9.50 7.93
CA ARG A 82 13.48 -9.78 9.17
C ARG A 82 12.65 -10.56 10.18
N GLY A 83 11.36 -10.28 10.28
CA GLY A 83 10.42 -11.01 11.13
C GLY A 83 10.32 -12.48 10.75
N GLU A 84 10.17 -12.76 9.46
CA GLU A 84 10.16 -14.14 8.96
C GLU A 84 11.49 -14.85 9.20
N GLU A 85 12.62 -14.16 9.01
CA GLU A 85 13.94 -14.72 9.32
C GLU A 85 14.07 -15.08 10.80
N LEU A 86 13.62 -14.19 11.69
CA LEU A 86 13.60 -14.44 13.13
C LEU A 86 12.72 -15.63 13.50
N LEU A 87 11.53 -15.74 12.92
CA LEU A 87 10.63 -16.87 13.15
C LEU A 87 11.25 -18.20 12.71
N ARG A 88 11.88 -18.23 11.52
CA ARG A 88 12.58 -19.43 11.02
C ARG A 88 13.73 -19.84 11.92
N TYR A 89 14.53 -18.87 12.37
CA TYR A 89 15.62 -19.11 13.31
C TYR A 89 15.09 -19.63 14.65
N PHE A 90 14.04 -19.00 15.18
CA PHE A 90 13.40 -19.39 16.42
C PHE A 90 12.87 -20.84 16.37
N ASP A 91 12.14 -21.21 15.31
CA ASP A 91 11.59 -22.56 15.16
C ASP A 91 12.68 -23.64 15.10
N THR A 92 13.89 -23.27 14.68
CA THR A 92 15.04 -24.17 14.62
C THR A 92 15.75 -24.30 15.98
N GLN A 93 15.92 -23.18 16.70
CA GLN A 93 16.77 -23.12 17.90
C GLN A 93 16.00 -23.27 19.22
N TYR A 94 14.74 -22.86 19.25
CA TYR A 94 13.91 -22.79 20.46
C TYR A 94 12.50 -23.38 20.25
N PRO A 95 12.36 -24.60 19.69
CA PRO A 95 11.06 -25.14 19.27
C PRO A 95 10.05 -25.33 20.42
N THR A 96 10.52 -25.41 21.67
CA THR A 96 9.67 -25.62 22.85
C THR A 96 9.33 -24.34 23.61
N ASP A 97 9.91 -23.18 23.25
CA ASP A 97 9.65 -21.92 23.95
C ASP A 97 8.38 -21.25 23.41
N THR A 98 7.24 -21.77 23.82
CA THR A 98 5.92 -21.32 23.35
C THR A 98 5.62 -19.87 23.71
N TYR A 99 6.21 -19.35 24.79
CA TYR A 99 6.02 -17.96 25.22
C TYR A 99 6.74 -17.00 24.27
N LEU A 100 8.03 -17.24 24.01
CA LEU A 100 8.79 -16.41 23.08
C LEU A 100 8.22 -16.49 21.66
N LYS A 101 7.79 -17.68 21.21
CA LYS A 101 7.10 -17.82 19.91
C LYS A 101 5.85 -16.95 19.82
N LYS A 102 5.02 -16.98 20.88
CA LYS A 102 3.79 -16.18 20.95
C LYS A 102 4.10 -14.69 20.92
N THR A 103 5.00 -14.20 21.79
CA THR A 103 5.35 -12.78 21.85
C THR A 103 5.99 -12.29 20.56
N LEU A 104 6.83 -13.10 19.92
CA LEU A 104 7.42 -12.76 18.62
C LEU A 104 6.36 -12.69 17.52
N THR A 105 5.40 -13.61 17.52
CA THR A 105 4.28 -13.60 16.57
C THR A 105 3.41 -12.35 16.78
N GLU A 106 3.07 -12.04 18.04
CA GLU A 106 2.30 -10.83 18.38
C GLU A 106 3.03 -9.56 17.93
N LEU A 107 4.34 -9.45 18.18
CA LEU A 107 5.16 -8.31 17.75
C LEU A 107 5.10 -8.07 16.24
N LEU A 108 5.08 -9.13 15.45
CA LEU A 108 5.02 -9.05 13.98
C LEU A 108 3.63 -8.70 13.45
N LEU A 109 2.57 -8.86 14.26
CA LEU A 109 1.18 -8.57 13.91
C LEU A 109 0.71 -7.16 14.30
N ILE A 110 1.51 -6.41 15.09
CA ILE A 110 1.13 -5.10 15.66
C ILE A 110 0.85 -4.02 14.58
N GLU A 111 1.26 -4.22 13.33
CA GLU A 111 1.14 -3.20 12.27
C GLU A 111 0.04 -3.45 11.24
N ASP A 112 -0.75 -4.51 11.38
CA ASP A 112 -1.82 -4.84 10.43
C ASP A 112 -3.19 -4.23 10.83
N SER A 113 -3.31 -3.58 11.99
CA SER A 113 -4.50 -2.81 12.36
C SER A 113 -4.34 -1.34 11.96
N LYS A 114 -4.51 -1.05 10.67
CA LYS A 114 -5.05 0.25 10.29
C LYS A 114 -6.55 0.19 10.57
N ASP A 115 -7.00 0.95 11.56
CA ASP A 115 -8.42 1.28 11.77
C ASP A 115 -9.05 1.82 10.48
#